data_AF-A0A814J4I8-F1
#
_entry.id   AF-A0A814J4I8-F1
#
_cell.length_a   1.000
_cell.length_b   1.000
_cell.length_c   1.000
_cell.angle_alpha   90.00
_cell.angle_beta   90.00
_cell.angle_gamma   90.00
#
_symmetry.space_group_name_H-M   'P 1'
#
loop_
_entity.id
_entity.type
_entity.pdbx_description
1 polymer ?
#
loop_
_entity_poly.entity_id
_entity_poly.type
_entity_poly.pdbx_seq_one_letter_code
_entity_poly.pdbx_strand_id
1 'polypeptide(L)'
;MKKQNGIGDTTLGTLGKLVWKMGKLGLAEKFYERFVQELLSNDPSLITLYADLGDITSQSGGYDKSIWWHKKSVEIKEQNSGCDDIKKKQSKDLLQISDQDLKLYDELSHGAFGTVYRAQWLSRHDIAAVKILKLIQLDQQVENEFFKELLVMHSVRYPHIATFYGACMEKEK
;
A
#
# COMPACT_ATOMS: atom_id res chain seq x y z
N MET A 1 4.67 28.61 6.42
CA MET A 1 4.61 28.09 7.80
C MET A 1 3.26 27.44 8.05
N LYS A 2 3.15 26.11 8.03
CA LYS A 2 2.02 25.36 8.59
C LYS A 2 2.58 24.23 9.45
N LYS A 3 2.00 24.08 10.63
CA LYS A 3 2.57 23.52 11.85
C LYS A 3 2.87 22.02 11.72
N GLN A 4 3.95 21.62 12.39
CA GLN A 4 4.28 20.23 12.70
C GLN A 4 3.12 19.61 13.51
N ASN A 5 2.41 18.63 12.92
CA ASN A 5 1.35 17.87 13.59
C ASN A 5 1.88 16.46 13.95
N GLY A 6 2.93 16.39 14.76
CA GLY A 6 3.43 15.13 15.35
C GLY A 6 2.88 14.84 16.76
N ILE A 7 1.94 15.66 17.25
CA ILE A 7 1.46 15.64 18.65
C ILE A 7 -0.05 15.33 18.73
N GLY A 8 -0.80 15.34 17.63
CA GLY A 8 -2.24 15.06 17.63
C GLY A 8 -2.57 13.59 17.88
N ASP A 9 -1.89 12.70 17.16
CA ASP A 9 -2.30 11.31 17.00
C ASP A 9 -2.15 10.49 18.29
N THR A 10 -1.07 10.74 19.04
CA THR A 10 -0.82 10.05 20.31
C THR A 10 -1.71 10.59 21.43
N THR A 11 -2.08 11.87 21.37
CA THR A 11 -2.78 12.55 22.47
C THR A 11 -4.27 12.20 22.48
N LEU A 12 -4.92 12.18 21.31
CA LEU A 12 -6.35 11.86 21.19
C LEU A 12 -6.65 10.40 21.52
N GLY A 13 -5.86 9.46 20.99
CA GLY A 13 -6.00 8.03 21.31
C GLY A 13 -5.74 7.73 22.80
N THR A 14 -4.72 8.35 23.39
CA THR A 14 -4.40 8.17 24.82
C THR A 14 -5.47 8.79 25.72
N LEU A 15 -5.97 9.98 25.36
CA LEU A 15 -7.04 10.66 26.09
C LEU A 15 -8.36 9.86 26.01
N GLY A 16 -8.70 9.33 24.83
CA GLY A 16 -9.84 8.44 24.64
C GLY A 16 -9.81 7.23 25.58
N LYS A 17 -8.67 6.53 25.64
CA LYS A 17 -8.47 5.39 26.56
C LYS A 17 -8.59 5.78 28.03
N LEU A 18 -8.07 6.95 28.40
CA LEU A 18 -8.14 7.45 29.78
C LEU A 18 -9.59 7.75 30.18
N VAL A 19 -10.34 8.42 29.32
CA VAL A 19 -11.76 8.76 29.52
C VAL A 19 -12.63 7.51 29.57
N TRP A 20 -12.33 6.51 28.74
CA TRP A 20 -13.00 5.20 28.80
C TRP A 20 -12.77 4.51 30.15
N LYS A 21 -11.53 4.46 30.64
CA LYS A 21 -11.21 3.92 31.98
C LYS A 21 -11.90 4.65 33.13
N MET A 22 -12.25 5.93 32.94
CA MET A 22 -13.03 6.71 33.90
C MET A 22 -14.54 6.40 33.85
N GLY A 23 -15.00 5.47 33.00
CA GLY A 23 -16.41 5.09 32.84
C GLY A 23 -17.26 6.10 32.07
N LYS A 24 -16.64 7.14 31.48
CA LYS A 24 -17.35 8.21 30.75
C LYS A 24 -17.52 7.82 29.27
N LEU A 25 -18.31 6.79 29.02
CA LEU A 25 -18.46 6.15 27.69
C LEU A 25 -18.86 7.14 26.58
N GLY A 26 -19.85 8.00 26.82
CA GLY A 26 -20.31 8.96 25.80
C GLY A 26 -19.30 10.08 25.48
N LEU A 27 -18.38 10.37 26.39
CA LEU A 27 -17.29 11.32 26.12
C LEU A 27 -16.15 10.61 25.38
N ALA A 28 -15.88 9.34 25.70
CA ALA A 28 -14.92 8.51 24.98
C ALA A 28 -15.33 8.40 23.50
N GLU A 29 -16.57 8.03 23.19
CA GLU A 29 -17.08 7.91 21.80
C GLU A 29 -16.76 9.16 20.96
N LYS A 30 -17.00 10.37 21.49
CA LYS A 30 -16.70 11.63 20.79
C LYS A 30 -15.21 11.85 20.50
N PHE A 31 -14.32 11.48 21.43
CA PHE A 31 -12.88 11.60 21.21
C PHE A 31 -12.41 10.64 20.12
N TYR A 32 -12.92 9.42 20.13
CA TYR A 32 -12.60 8.41 19.14
C TYR A 32 -13.18 8.74 17.75
N GLU A 33 -14.42 9.24 17.66
CA GLU A 33 -15.03 9.71 16.40
C GLU A 33 -14.23 10.85 15.78
N ARG A 34 -13.78 11.81 16.60
CA ARG A 34 -12.92 12.89 16.13
C ARG A 34 -11.56 12.36 15.66
N PHE A 35 -11.00 11.39 16.38
CA PHE A 35 -9.72 10.80 16.00
C PHE A 35 -9.82 10.05 14.66
N VAL A 36 -10.94 9.39 14.38
CA VAL A 36 -11.24 8.77 13.06
C VAL A 36 -11.27 9.80 11.93
N GLN A 37 -11.80 11.01 12.18
CA GLN A 37 -11.86 12.08 11.17
C GLN A 37 -10.49 12.71 10.87
N GLU A 38 -9.55 12.64 11.82
CA GLU A 38 -8.20 13.21 11.69
C GLU A 38 -7.22 12.23 11.01
N LEU A 39 -7.50 10.93 11.01
CA LEU A 39 -6.65 9.89 10.44
C LEU A 39 -6.87 9.69 8.93
N LEU A 40 -5.79 9.53 8.18
CA LEU A 40 -5.81 9.16 6.75
C LEU A 40 -6.41 7.76 6.57
N SER A 41 -7.17 7.55 5.49
CA SER A 41 -8.13 6.46 5.31
C SER A 41 -7.59 5.01 5.25
N ASN A 42 -6.34 4.72 5.63
CA ASN A 42 -5.77 3.36 5.62
C ASN A 42 -4.61 3.16 6.62
N ASP A 43 -4.44 4.02 7.63
CA ASP A 43 -3.39 3.82 8.64
C ASP A 43 -3.63 2.52 9.43
N PRO A 44 -2.63 1.63 9.59
CA PRO A 44 -2.75 0.42 10.42
C PRO A 44 -3.27 0.66 11.84
N SER A 45 -3.02 1.85 12.40
CA SER A 45 -3.49 2.28 13.72
C SER A 45 -5.02 2.37 13.82
N LEU A 46 -5.72 2.50 12.68
CA LEU A 46 -7.19 2.47 12.63
C LEU A 46 -7.79 1.13 13.03
N ILE A 47 -7.06 0.01 12.85
CA ILE A 47 -7.56 -1.33 13.19
C ILE A 47 -7.81 -1.42 14.70
N THR A 48 -6.82 -1.01 15.50
CA THR A 48 -6.92 -0.96 16.96
C THR A 48 -7.95 0.06 17.40
N LEU A 49 -8.04 1.19 16.70
CA LEU A 49 -8.99 2.24 17.02
C LEU A 49 -10.46 1.81 16.85
N TYR A 50 -10.78 1.17 15.73
CA TYR A 50 -12.12 0.66 15.47
C TYR A 50 -12.49 -0.51 16.37
N ALA A 51 -11.52 -1.33 16.78
CA ALA A 51 -11.75 -2.36 17.80
C ALA A 51 -12.12 -1.73 19.15
N ASP A 52 -11.36 -0.72 19.61
CA ASP A 52 -11.64 0.02 20.85
C ASP A 52 -13.03 0.71 20.80
N LEU A 53 -13.42 1.29 19.65
CA LEU A 53 -14.76 1.86 19.45
C LEU A 53 -15.88 0.82 19.50
N GLY A 54 -15.65 -0.36 18.93
CA GLY A 54 -16.58 -1.49 19.00
C GLY A 54 -16.87 -1.90 20.45
N ASP A 55 -15.83 -1.94 21.28
CA ASP A 55 -15.95 -2.27 22.71
C ASP A 55 -16.68 -1.17 23.49
N ILE A 56 -16.35 0.11 23.26
CA ILE A 56 -17.00 1.24 23.93
C ILE A 56 -18.50 1.30 23.59
N THR A 57 -18.84 1.10 22.31
CA THR A 57 -20.24 1.14 21.84
C THR A 57 -21.04 -0.09 22.27
N SER A 58 -20.39 -1.23 22.44
CA SER A 58 -20.99 -2.41 23.08
C SER A 58 -21.32 -2.12 24.55
N GLN A 59 -20.39 -1.52 25.29
CA GLN A 59 -20.59 -1.14 26.69
C GLN A 59 -21.65 -0.04 26.89
N SER A 60 -21.83 0.84 25.90
CA SER A 60 -22.88 1.88 25.95
C SER A 60 -24.27 1.35 25.55
N GLY A 61 -24.39 0.07 25.17
CA GLY A 61 -25.64 -0.55 24.74
C GLY A 61 -26.00 -0.32 23.26
N GLY A 62 -25.12 0.32 22.50
CA GLY A 62 -25.27 0.59 21.06
C GLY A 62 -24.75 -0.56 20.20
N TYR A 63 -25.35 -1.74 20.31
CA TYR A 63 -24.88 -2.96 19.64
C TYR A 63 -24.78 -2.84 18.11
N ASP A 64 -25.71 -2.13 17.45
CA ASP A 64 -25.67 -1.92 15.99
C ASP A 64 -24.42 -1.15 15.56
N LYS A 65 -24.04 -0.12 16.33
CA LYS A 65 -22.80 0.64 16.10
C LYS A 65 -21.56 -0.22 16.38
N SER A 66 -21.60 -1.04 17.42
CA SER A 66 -20.49 -1.94 17.77
C SER A 66 -20.18 -2.91 16.64
N ILE A 67 -21.21 -3.56 16.10
CA ILE A 67 -21.07 -4.47 14.94
C ILE A 67 -20.49 -3.71 13.74
N TRP A 68 -20.96 -2.49 13.48
CA TRP A 68 -20.46 -1.67 12.38
C TRP A 68 -18.96 -1.33 12.53
N TRP A 69 -18.52 -0.93 13.73
CA TRP A 69 -17.11 -0.64 14.00
C TRP A 69 -16.21 -1.88 13.92
N HIS A 70 -16.64 -3.02 14.47
CA HIS A 70 -15.89 -4.27 14.34
C HIS A 70 -15.78 -4.73 12.88
N LYS A 71 -16.87 -4.61 12.11
CA LYS A 71 -16.85 -4.91 10.68
C LYS A 71 -15.88 -3.99 9.94
N LYS A 72 -15.84 -2.70 10.26
CA LYS A 72 -14.88 -1.75 9.71
C LYS A 72 -13.42 -2.09 10.05
N SER A 73 -13.16 -2.54 11.28
CA SER A 73 -11.82 -3.00 11.70
C SER A 73 -11.36 -4.21 10.87
N VAL A 74 -12.27 -5.18 10.63
CA VAL A 74 -12.00 -6.34 9.79
C VAL A 74 -11.82 -5.95 8.33
N GLU A 75 -12.63 -5.05 7.78
CA GLU A 75 -12.48 -4.57 6.39
C GLU A 75 -11.10 -3.95 6.15
N ILE A 76 -10.58 -3.15 7.08
CA ILE A 76 -9.22 -2.58 6.97
C ILE A 76 -8.16 -3.65 7.17
N LYS A 77 -8.37 -4.57 8.11
CA LYS A 77 -7.48 -5.71 8.29
C LYS A 77 -7.39 -6.53 7.01
N GLU A 78 -8.50 -6.82 6.34
CA GLU A 78 -8.57 -7.52 5.05
C GLU A 78 -8.04 -6.70 3.88
N GLN A 79 -8.21 -5.37 3.87
CA GLN A 79 -7.56 -4.50 2.87
C GLN A 79 -6.02 -4.54 3.00
N ASN A 80 -5.52 -4.73 4.22
CA ASN A 80 -4.11 -4.80 4.58
C ASN A 80 -3.54 -6.24 4.52
N SER A 81 -4.34 -7.28 4.80
CA SER A 81 -3.92 -8.70 4.85
C SER A 81 -4.39 -9.53 3.66
N GLY A 82 -5.46 -9.14 2.98
CA GLY A 82 -6.00 -9.77 1.75
C GLY A 82 -5.30 -9.29 0.48
N CYS A 83 -4.06 -8.83 0.61
CA CYS A 83 -3.31 -8.12 -0.41
C CYS A 83 -2.02 -8.85 -0.81
N ASP A 84 -2.05 -10.17 -0.90
CA ASP A 84 -0.96 -10.86 -1.59
C ASP A 84 -1.47 -11.44 -2.89
N ASP A 85 -2.43 -12.36 -2.91
CA ASP A 85 -2.69 -13.10 -4.16
C ASP A 85 -3.61 -12.37 -5.16
N ILE A 86 -4.66 -11.68 -4.70
CA ILE A 86 -5.60 -10.96 -5.59
C ILE A 86 -4.99 -9.65 -6.09
N LYS A 87 -4.29 -8.91 -5.23
CA LYS A 87 -3.58 -7.69 -5.64
C LYS A 87 -2.36 -8.04 -6.50
N LYS A 88 -1.60 -9.12 -6.25
CA LYS A 88 -0.56 -9.61 -7.18
C LYS A 88 -1.14 -9.98 -8.53
N LYS A 89 -2.29 -10.68 -8.57
CA LYS A 89 -2.90 -11.10 -9.85
C LYS A 89 -3.41 -9.91 -10.66
N GLN A 90 -4.14 -8.99 -10.04
CA GLN A 90 -4.60 -7.75 -10.71
C GLN A 90 -3.45 -6.79 -11.05
N SER A 91 -2.42 -6.68 -10.21
CA SER A 91 -1.26 -5.84 -10.50
C SER A 91 -0.38 -6.43 -11.59
N LYS A 92 -0.24 -7.76 -11.65
CA LYS A 92 0.52 -8.45 -12.69
C LYS A 92 -0.10 -8.18 -14.06
N ASP A 93 -1.43 -8.27 -14.17
CA ASP A 93 -2.13 -8.00 -15.43
C ASP A 93 -2.06 -6.52 -15.85
N LEU A 94 -2.06 -5.58 -14.89
CA LEU A 94 -1.94 -4.13 -15.16
C LEU A 94 -0.52 -3.67 -15.54
N LEU A 95 0.50 -4.41 -15.10
CA LEU A 95 1.92 -4.05 -15.28
C LEU A 95 2.60 -4.82 -16.41
N GLN A 96 1.95 -5.85 -16.95
CA GLN A 96 2.54 -6.71 -17.97
C GLN A 96 2.73 -5.95 -19.28
N ILE A 97 3.97 -5.90 -19.76
CA ILE A 97 4.32 -5.48 -21.12
C ILE A 97 4.78 -6.73 -21.86
N SER A 98 4.30 -6.91 -23.10
CA SER A 98 4.78 -8.02 -23.93
C SER A 98 6.16 -7.73 -24.47
N ASP A 99 7.02 -8.74 -24.50
CA ASP A 99 8.35 -8.65 -25.10
C ASP A 99 8.29 -8.21 -26.57
N GLN A 100 7.25 -8.63 -27.29
CA GLN A 100 7.03 -8.25 -28.70
C GLN A 100 6.71 -6.77 -28.89
N ASP A 101 6.29 -6.07 -27.84
CA ASP A 101 6.00 -4.63 -27.87
C ASP A 101 7.24 -3.77 -27.54
N LEU A 102 8.39 -4.43 -27.30
CA LEU A 102 9.65 -3.78 -26.99
C LEU A 102 10.71 -4.14 -28.04
N LYS A 103 11.40 -3.13 -28.54
CA LYS A 103 12.57 -3.31 -29.41
C LYS A 103 13.81 -2.74 -28.74
N LEU A 104 14.72 -3.62 -28.30
CA LEU A 104 15.98 -3.23 -27.67
C LEU A 104 16.98 -2.67 -28.68
N TYR A 105 17.80 -1.72 -28.23
CA TYR A 105 18.90 -1.09 -28.97
C TYR A 105 20.22 -1.25 -28.18
N ASP A 106 20.98 -0.17 -28.07
CA ASP A 106 22.25 -0.07 -27.38
C ASP A 106 22.12 -0.25 -25.86
N GLU A 107 23.16 -0.85 -25.29
CA GLU A 107 23.34 -0.95 -23.84
C GLU A 107 23.70 0.43 -23.29
N LEU A 108 22.89 0.90 -22.34
CA LEU A 108 23.10 2.16 -21.65
C LEU A 108 24.00 1.97 -20.43
N SER A 109 23.85 0.86 -19.69
CA SER A 109 24.63 0.61 -18.49
C SER A 109 24.61 -0.85 -18.04
N HIS A 110 25.66 -1.25 -17.31
CA HIS A 110 25.82 -2.55 -16.70
C HIS A 110 25.99 -2.45 -15.18
N GLY A 111 25.36 -3.32 -14.40
CA GLY A 111 25.54 -3.36 -12.95
C GLY A 111 25.25 -4.72 -12.32
N ALA A 112 25.39 -4.78 -10.98
CA ALA A 112 25.16 -5.99 -10.20
C ALA A 112 23.73 -6.55 -10.35
N PHE A 113 22.75 -5.66 -10.53
CA PHE A 113 21.33 -6.02 -10.67
C PHE A 113 20.91 -6.33 -12.10
N GLY A 114 21.82 -6.22 -13.08
CA GLY A 114 21.52 -6.47 -14.49
C GLY A 114 21.98 -5.36 -15.43
N THR A 115 21.44 -5.38 -16.63
CA THR A 115 21.84 -4.52 -17.74
C THR A 115 20.67 -3.64 -18.16
N VAL A 116 20.92 -2.35 -18.44
CA VAL A 116 19.92 -1.41 -18.94
C VAL A 116 20.16 -1.13 -20.40
N TYR A 117 19.11 -1.27 -21.21
CA TYR A 117 19.12 -1.00 -22.64
C TYR A 117 18.22 0.18 -22.97
N ARG A 118 18.58 0.92 -24.02
CA ARG A 118 17.65 1.80 -24.71
C ARG A 118 16.69 0.93 -25.50
N ALA A 119 15.39 1.23 -25.46
CA ALA A 119 14.39 0.47 -26.18
C ALA A 119 13.33 1.38 -26.81
N GLN A 120 12.71 0.93 -27.91
CA GLN A 120 11.49 1.51 -28.43
C GLN A 120 10.29 0.74 -27.89
N TRP A 121 9.33 1.46 -27.32
CA TRP A 121 8.01 0.94 -27.04
C TRP A 121 7.14 1.08 -28.29
N LEU A 122 6.84 -0.03 -28.94
CA LEU A 122 6.24 -0.02 -30.28
C LEU A 122 4.84 0.57 -30.29
N SER A 123 3.97 0.17 -29.36
CA SER A 123 2.59 0.65 -29.27
C SER A 123 2.45 2.13 -28.90
N ARG A 124 3.37 2.66 -28.09
CA ARG A 124 3.36 4.09 -27.69
C ARG A 124 4.20 4.99 -28.59
N HIS A 125 5.02 4.39 -29.46
CA HIS A 125 6.01 5.10 -30.28
C HIS A 125 7.00 5.96 -29.46
N ASP A 126 7.26 5.59 -28.21
CA ASP A 126 8.15 6.29 -27.30
C ASP A 126 9.46 5.51 -27.06
N ILE A 127 10.49 6.22 -26.61
CA ILE A 127 11.75 5.61 -26.16
C ILE A 127 11.70 5.36 -24.65
N ALA A 128 12.07 4.15 -24.25
CA ALA A 128 12.13 3.72 -22.86
C ALA A 128 13.51 3.16 -22.50
N ALA A 129 13.81 3.14 -21.20
CA ALA A 129 14.92 2.36 -20.66
C ALA A 129 14.37 1.02 -20.15
N VAL A 130 14.92 -0.09 -20.63
CA VAL A 130 14.53 -1.44 -20.21
C VAL A 130 15.67 -2.05 -19.41
N LYS A 131 15.39 -2.39 -18.15
CA LYS A 131 16.36 -3.06 -17.27
C LYS A 131 16.09 -4.55 -17.28
N ILE A 132 17.04 -5.32 -17.83
CA ILE A 132 17.02 -6.78 -17.83
C ILE A 132 17.76 -7.26 -16.58
N LEU A 133 17.05 -7.98 -15.71
CA LEU A 133 17.61 -8.47 -14.46
C LEU A 133 18.36 -9.79 -14.68
N LYS A 134 19.55 -9.91 -14.08
CA LYS A 134 20.31 -11.16 -14.02
C LYS A 134 19.79 -12.01 -12.86
N LEU A 135 18.85 -12.92 -13.14
CA LEU A 135 18.30 -13.81 -12.12
C LEU A 135 19.05 -15.15 -12.17
N ILE A 136 19.83 -15.44 -11.12
CA ILE A 136 20.62 -16.69 -11.02
C ILE A 136 19.71 -17.85 -10.57
N GLN A 137 18.71 -17.58 -9.73
CA GLN A 137 17.68 -18.54 -9.31
C GLN A 137 16.33 -17.85 -9.12
N LEU A 138 15.27 -18.47 -9.64
CA LEU A 138 13.88 -18.07 -9.44
C LEU A 138 13.25 -19.00 -8.41
N ASP A 139 13.29 -18.61 -7.15
CA ASP A 139 12.42 -19.19 -6.13
C ASP A 139 11.21 -18.28 -5.87
N GLN A 140 10.21 -18.81 -5.15
CA GLN A 140 8.98 -18.07 -4.86
C GLN A 140 9.25 -16.82 -4.00
N GLN A 141 10.31 -16.81 -3.19
CA GLN A 141 10.67 -15.70 -2.32
C GLN A 141 11.29 -14.54 -3.12
N VAL A 142 12.23 -14.83 -4.03
CA VAL A 142 12.85 -13.87 -4.94
C VAL A 142 11.80 -13.28 -5.88
N GLU A 143 10.89 -14.10 -6.40
CA GLU A 143 9.76 -13.61 -7.21
C GLU A 143 8.88 -12.64 -6.39
N ASN A 144 8.60 -12.97 -5.12
CA ASN A 144 7.82 -12.11 -4.24
C ASN A 144 8.53 -10.78 -3.92
N GLU A 145 9.84 -10.78 -3.66
CA GLU A 145 10.62 -9.57 -3.43
C GLU A 145 10.64 -8.68 -4.67
N PHE A 146 10.84 -9.29 -5.84
CA PHE A 146 10.76 -8.58 -7.11
C PHE A 146 9.40 -7.92 -7.33
N PHE A 147 8.30 -8.64 -7.10
CA PHE A 147 6.96 -8.06 -7.22
C PHE A 147 6.71 -6.91 -6.23
N LYS A 148 7.23 -7.01 -5.00
CA LYS A 148 7.13 -5.92 -4.02
C LYS A 148 7.82 -4.65 -4.55
N GLU A 149 9.01 -4.78 -5.13
CA GLU A 149 9.72 -3.65 -5.73
C GLU A 149 8.93 -3.03 -6.90
N LEU A 150 8.40 -3.87 -7.80
CA LEU A 150 7.56 -3.42 -8.92
C LEU A 150 6.34 -2.62 -8.46
N LEU A 151 5.66 -3.08 -7.40
CA LEU A 151 4.50 -2.40 -6.85
C LEU A 151 4.86 -1.02 -6.28
N VAL A 152 5.98 -0.92 -5.57
CA VAL A 152 6.46 0.36 -5.06
C VAL A 152 6.76 1.31 -6.22
N MET A 153 7.47 0.85 -7.24
CA MET A 153 7.81 1.68 -8.41
C MET A 153 6.57 2.15 -9.17
N HIS A 154 5.56 1.29 -9.34
CA HIS A 154 4.30 1.66 -9.99
C HIS A 154 3.52 2.75 -9.25
N SER A 155 3.61 2.73 -7.92
CA SER A 155 2.88 3.65 -7.04
C SER A 155 3.47 5.06 -7.04
N VAL A 156 4.72 5.23 -7.48
CA VAL A 156 5.44 6.50 -7.40
C VAL A 156 5.39 7.22 -8.75
N ARG A 157 4.70 8.36 -8.80
CA ARG A 157 4.67 9.27 -9.95
C ARG A 157 4.99 10.68 -9.49
N TYR A 158 6.21 11.13 -9.78
CA TYR A 158 6.69 12.45 -9.37
C TYR A 158 7.65 13.05 -10.41
N PRO A 159 7.67 14.38 -10.65
CA PRO A 159 8.48 15.00 -11.71
C PRO A 159 9.99 14.74 -11.64
N HIS A 160 10.52 14.41 -10.47
CA HIS A 160 11.96 14.18 -10.23
C HIS A 160 12.30 12.71 -9.93
N ILE A 161 11.36 11.79 -10.16
CA ILE A 161 11.55 10.35 -9.99
C ILE A 161 11.25 9.68 -11.33
N ALA A 162 12.10 8.73 -11.74
CA ALA A 162 11.87 7.98 -12.97
C ALA A 162 10.52 7.27 -12.90
N THR A 163 9.67 7.50 -13.90
CA THR A 163 8.35 6.88 -13.95
C THR A 163 8.48 5.44 -14.41
N PHE A 164 7.93 4.52 -13.62
CA PHE A 164 7.86 3.12 -13.98
C PHE A 164 6.56 2.83 -14.73
N TYR A 165 6.68 2.17 -15.89
CA TYR A 165 5.54 1.89 -16.76
C TYR A 165 5.03 0.46 -16.67
N GLY A 166 5.90 -0.51 -16.47
CA GLY A 166 5.55 -1.92 -16.46
C GLY A 166 6.77 -2.83 -16.54
N ALA A 167 6.53 -4.14 -16.50
CA ALA A 167 7.54 -5.18 -16.55
C ALA A 167 7.14 -6.26 -17.56
N CYS A 168 8.14 -6.86 -18.21
CA CYS A 168 7.96 -8.09 -18.98
C CYS A 168 8.27 -9.28 -18.08
N MET A 169 7.30 -10.18 -17.92
CA MET A 169 7.42 -11.42 -17.14
C MET A 169 7.49 -12.67 -18.01
N GLU A 170 7.60 -12.49 -19.33
CA GLU A 170 7.76 -13.60 -20.26
C GLU A 170 9.19 -14.15 -20.11
N LYS A 171 9.32 -15.48 -20.04
CA LYS A 171 10.65 -16.12 -20.02
C LYS A 171 11.24 -16.03 -21.43
N GLU A 172 12.54 -15.73 -21.51
CA GLU A 172 13.30 -15.95 -22.74
C GLU A 172 13.09 -17.40 -23.20
N LYS A 173 12.77 -17.57 -24.49
CA LYS A 173 12.51 -18.87 -25.12
C LYS A 173 13.78 -19.70 -25.26
#